data_AF-A0A259RLN9-F1
#
_entry.id   AF-A0A259RLN9-F1
#
_cell.length_a   1.000
_cell.length_b   1.000
_cell.length_c   1.000
_cell.angle_alpha   90.00
_cell.angle_beta   90.00
_cell.angle_gamma   90.00
#
_symmetry.space_group_name_H-M   'P 1'
#
loop_
_entity.id
_entity.type
_entity.pdbx_description
1 polymer ?
#
loop_
_entity_poly.entity_id
_entity_poly.type
_entity_poly.pdbx_seq_one_letter_code
_entity_poly.pdbx_strand_id
1 'polypeptide(L)'
;MAKSFNYQPVGIRGRLNQQSGVALVVSLILLVLVTLVGLAAIRGTTMQQQMTSNFYDREQAFQSTEAALRAAAATISVTPNAAFIRDCSPSGGNPCLGNPYADPNLPSGAIQTVATGTGGGEFTASAVAASQPEYVVENMGIFADPTANPNALLTSNALQYDEGVGSGGSGAASSSSTYFRITARSGDPATIGDRSVVVLQALVKQ
;
A
#
# COMPACT_ATOMS: atom_id res chain seq x y z
N MET A 1 15.25 -102.05 -36.91
CA MET A 1 14.30 -101.77 -35.81
C MET A 1 14.36 -100.29 -35.49
N ALA A 2 13.51 -99.47 -36.12
CA ALA A 2 13.40 -98.04 -35.81
C ALA A 2 12.22 -97.86 -34.84
N LYS A 3 12.50 -97.34 -33.64
CA LYS A 3 11.51 -97.14 -32.57
C LYS A 3 10.92 -95.73 -32.74
N SER A 4 9.65 -95.65 -33.11
CA SER A 4 8.91 -94.39 -33.22
C SER A 4 8.72 -93.77 -31.83
N PHE A 5 9.31 -92.60 -31.59
CA PHE A 5 9.07 -91.81 -30.39
C PHE A 5 7.93 -90.83 -30.65
N ASN A 6 6.85 -90.97 -29.89
CA ASN A 6 5.61 -90.22 -30.05
C ASN A 6 5.67 -88.96 -29.17
N TYR A 7 5.65 -87.77 -29.77
CA TYR A 7 5.59 -86.49 -29.05
C TYR A 7 4.13 -86.15 -28.73
N GLN A 8 3.77 -86.12 -27.45
CA GLN A 8 2.51 -85.54 -26.98
C GLN A 8 2.77 -84.10 -26.51
N PRO A 9 2.15 -83.07 -27.09
CA PRO A 9 2.21 -81.73 -26.53
C PRO A 9 1.33 -81.64 -25.29
N VAL A 10 1.93 -81.32 -24.14
CA VAL A 10 1.21 -80.97 -22.91
C VAL A 10 0.57 -79.60 -23.11
N GLY A 11 -0.72 -79.58 -23.42
CA GLY A 11 -1.51 -78.36 -23.48
C GLY A 11 -1.76 -77.80 -22.08
N ILE A 12 -0.98 -76.78 -21.68
CA ILE A 12 -1.28 -75.97 -20.49
C ILE A 12 -2.52 -75.14 -20.80
N ARG A 13 -3.70 -75.67 -20.43
CA ARG A 13 -4.97 -74.92 -20.46
C ARG A 13 -4.95 -73.90 -19.33
N GLY A 14 -4.45 -72.70 -19.59
CA GLY A 14 -4.69 -71.55 -18.73
C GLY A 14 -6.19 -71.28 -18.64
N ARG A 15 -6.77 -71.42 -17.45
CA ARG A 15 -8.14 -70.96 -17.19
C ARG A 15 -8.17 -69.44 -17.40
N LEU A 16 -8.76 -68.99 -18.49
CA LEU A 16 -9.14 -67.58 -18.66
C LEU A 16 -10.29 -67.33 -17.69
N ASN A 17 -9.95 -66.87 -16.47
CA ASN A 17 -10.92 -66.33 -15.52
C ASN A 17 -11.72 -65.24 -16.24
N GLN A 18 -13.04 -65.42 -16.34
CA GLN A 18 -13.96 -64.38 -16.78
C GLN A 18 -13.90 -63.24 -15.75
N GLN A 19 -13.15 -62.19 -16.06
CA GLN A 19 -13.13 -60.97 -15.26
C GLN A 19 -14.50 -60.30 -15.39
N SER A 20 -15.26 -60.30 -14.30
CA SER A 20 -16.51 -59.56 -14.15
C SER A 20 -16.24 -58.06 -14.16
N GLY A 21 -17.13 -57.28 -14.80
CA GLY A 21 -17.01 -55.85 -15.13
C GLY A 21 -16.96 -54.85 -13.97
N VAL A 22 -16.28 -55.18 -12.88
CA VAL A 22 -16.11 -54.32 -11.69
C VAL A 22 -14.95 -53.32 -11.86
N ALA A 23 -13.99 -53.60 -12.74
CA ALA A 23 -12.81 -52.76 -12.94
C ALA A 23 -13.15 -51.31 -13.34
N LEU A 24 -14.19 -51.12 -14.17
CA LEU A 24 -14.62 -49.79 -14.62
C LEU A 24 -15.30 -48.98 -13.50
N VAL A 25 -16.01 -49.64 -12.59
CA VAL A 25 -16.64 -48.98 -11.45
C VAL A 25 -15.58 -48.53 -10.45
N VAL A 26 -14.60 -49.39 -10.18
CA VAL A 26 -13.48 -49.07 -9.28
C VAL A 26 -12.62 -47.94 -9.85
N SER A 27 -12.33 -47.95 -11.16
CA SER A 27 -11.56 -46.87 -11.78
C SER A 27 -12.30 -45.53 -11.75
N LEU A 28 -13.63 -45.53 -11.95
CA LEU A 28 -14.45 -44.32 -11.83
C LEU A 28 -14.45 -43.77 -10.39
N ILE A 29 -14.60 -44.64 -9.39
CA ILE A 29 -14.55 -44.22 -7.98
C ILE A 29 -13.19 -43.61 -7.65
N LEU A 30 -12.09 -44.26 -8.04
CA LEU A 30 -10.74 -43.75 -7.82
C LEU A 30 -10.52 -42.40 -8.53
N LEU A 31 -11.00 -42.26 -9.77
CA LEU A 31 -10.92 -41.01 -10.52
C LEU A 31 -11.65 -39.88 -9.76
N VAL A 32 -12.88 -40.13 -9.31
CA VAL A 32 -13.67 -39.14 -8.56
C VAL A 32 -12.96 -38.76 -7.26
N LEU A 33 -12.43 -39.72 -6.51
CA LEU A 33 -11.70 -39.44 -5.27
C LEU A 33 -10.48 -38.53 -5.53
N VAL A 34 -9.68 -38.83 -6.56
CA VAL A 34 -8.53 -37.99 -6.93
C VAL A 34 -8.99 -36.58 -7.34
N THR A 35 -10.08 -36.45 -8.09
CA THR A 35 -10.60 -35.12 -8.50
C THR A 35 -11.08 -34.29 -7.31
N LEU A 36 -11.73 -34.90 -6.32
CA LEU A 36 -12.21 -34.18 -5.13
C LEU A 36 -11.05 -33.69 -4.26
N VAL A 37 -10.01 -34.52 -4.11
CA VAL A 37 -8.76 -34.10 -3.43
C VAL A 37 -8.09 -32.97 -4.19
N GLY A 38 -8.02 -33.06 -5.52
CA GLY A 38 -7.48 -31.99 -6.38
C GLY A 38 -8.25 -30.67 -6.24
N LEU A 39 -9.59 -30.72 -6.26
CA LEU A 39 -10.43 -29.52 -6.11
C LEU A 39 -10.30 -28.88 -4.71
N ALA A 40 -10.24 -29.70 -3.66
CA ALA A 40 -10.04 -29.21 -2.30
C ALA A 40 -8.70 -28.47 -2.16
N ALA A 41 -7.63 -28.99 -2.77
CA ALA A 41 -6.33 -28.32 -2.80
C ALA A 41 -6.38 -26.96 -3.54
N ILE A 42 -7.07 -26.88 -4.69
CA ILE A 42 -7.20 -25.65 -5.49
C ILE A 42 -7.96 -24.55 -4.72
N ARG A 43 -8.98 -24.91 -3.93
CA ARG A 43 -9.72 -23.92 -3.12
C ARG A 43 -8.83 -23.26 -2.06
N GLY A 44 -7.90 -24.00 -1.47
CA GLY A 44 -6.91 -23.44 -0.54
C GLY A 44 -5.94 -22.48 -1.22
N THR A 45 -5.40 -22.86 -2.38
CA THR A 45 -4.43 -22.05 -3.11
C THR A 45 -5.03 -20.76 -3.66
N THR A 46 -6.28 -20.81 -4.15
CA THR A 46 -6.98 -19.63 -4.66
C THR A 46 -7.22 -18.57 -3.58
N MET A 47 -7.62 -18.98 -2.37
CA MET A 47 -7.77 -18.05 -1.24
C MET A 47 -6.44 -17.39 -0.86
N GLN A 48 -5.36 -18.16 -0.83
CA GLN A 48 -4.01 -17.63 -0.56
C GLN A 48 -3.55 -16.66 -1.65
N GLN A 49 -3.77 -16.99 -2.93
CA GLN A 49 -3.44 -16.10 -4.05
C GLN A 49 -4.18 -14.76 -3.98
N GLN A 50 -5.47 -14.75 -3.63
CA GLN A 50 -6.22 -13.50 -3.46
C GLN A 50 -5.68 -12.66 -2.31
N MET A 51 -5.36 -13.28 -1.16
CA MET A 51 -4.75 -12.58 -0.03
C MET A 51 -3.39 -11.99 -0.41
N THR A 52 -2.53 -12.75 -1.11
CA THR A 52 -1.24 -12.27 -1.60
C THR A 52 -1.41 -11.13 -2.62
N SER A 53 -2.40 -11.23 -3.51
CA SER A 53 -2.69 -10.18 -4.49
C SER A 53 -3.12 -8.87 -3.83
N ASN A 54 -4.03 -8.93 -2.84
CA ASN A 54 -4.50 -7.75 -2.12
C ASN A 54 -3.39 -7.11 -1.29
N PHE A 55 -2.54 -7.93 -0.66
CA PHE A 55 -1.39 -7.44 0.08
C PHE A 55 -0.39 -6.75 -0.85
N TYR A 56 -0.06 -7.38 -1.98
CA TYR A 56 0.83 -6.81 -2.98
C TYR A 56 0.34 -5.48 -3.53
N ASP A 57 -0.96 -5.36 -3.83
CA ASP A 57 -1.54 -4.10 -4.31
C ASP A 57 -1.41 -2.97 -3.27
N ARG A 58 -1.66 -3.29 -2.00
CA ARG A 58 -1.53 -2.34 -0.90
C ARG A 58 -0.08 -1.89 -0.69
N GLU A 59 0.89 -2.81 -0.74
CA GLU A 59 2.31 -2.49 -0.64
C GLU A 59 2.77 -1.59 -1.80
N GLN A 60 2.27 -1.86 -3.01
CA GLN A 60 2.56 -1.01 -4.17
C GLN A 60 1.98 0.41 -3.99
N ALA A 61 0.77 0.53 -3.45
CA ALA A 61 0.16 1.82 -3.12
C ALA A 61 0.92 2.55 -1.98
N PHE A 62 1.45 1.82 -1.00
CA PHE A 62 2.32 2.40 0.03
C PHE A 62 3.60 2.99 -0.57
N GLN A 63 4.28 2.25 -1.45
CA GLN A 63 5.50 2.73 -2.11
C GLN A 63 5.25 3.99 -2.95
N SER A 64 4.14 4.06 -3.69
CA SER A 64 3.81 5.27 -4.45
C SER A 64 3.49 6.46 -3.53
N THR A 65 2.78 6.21 -2.42
CA THR A 65 2.49 7.25 -1.43
C THR A 65 3.75 7.76 -0.73
N GLU A 66 4.70 6.87 -0.41
CA GLU A 66 5.99 7.25 0.17
C GLU A 66 6.81 8.10 -0.80
N ALA A 67 6.77 7.78 -2.11
CA ALA A 67 7.41 8.59 -3.13
C ALA A 67 6.84 10.02 -3.16
N ALA A 68 5.51 10.17 -3.09
CA ALA A 68 4.87 11.49 -2.99
C ALA A 68 5.25 12.25 -1.72
N LEU A 69 5.33 11.56 -0.58
CA LEU A 69 5.75 12.18 0.67
C LEU A 69 7.20 12.69 0.58
N ARG A 70 8.11 11.90 0.03
CA ARG A 70 9.50 12.30 -0.20
C ARG A 70 9.61 13.47 -1.19
N ALA A 71 8.85 13.44 -2.28
CA ALA A 71 8.81 14.53 -3.26
C ALA A 71 8.35 15.84 -2.62
N ALA A 72 7.23 15.80 -1.89
CA ALA A 72 6.69 16.96 -1.18
C ALA A 72 7.66 17.52 -0.13
N ALA A 73 8.31 16.65 0.65
CA ALA A 73 9.29 17.06 1.64
C ALA A 73 10.49 17.77 0.98
N ALA A 74 10.99 17.24 -0.14
CA ALA A 74 12.05 17.90 -0.91
C ALA A 74 11.61 19.27 -1.44
N THR A 75 10.37 19.40 -1.91
CA THR A 75 9.84 20.69 -2.37
C THR A 75 9.75 21.71 -1.23
N ILE A 76 9.33 21.31 -0.03
CA ILE A 76 9.27 22.22 1.14
C ILE A 76 10.67 22.66 1.56
N SER A 77 11.68 21.79 1.47
CA SER A 77 13.08 22.16 1.77
C SER A 77 13.64 23.21 0.81
N VAL A 78 13.23 23.18 -0.47
CA VAL A 78 13.73 24.11 -1.51
C VAL A 78 12.85 25.36 -1.64
N THR A 79 11.54 25.23 -1.48
CA THR A 79 10.55 26.29 -1.75
C THR A 79 9.42 26.27 -0.72
N PRO A 80 9.67 26.69 0.54
CA PRO A 80 8.69 26.62 1.63
C PRO A 80 7.48 27.56 1.45
N ASN A 81 7.55 28.48 0.48
CA ASN A 81 6.52 29.48 0.20
C ASN A 81 5.85 29.23 -1.16
N ALA A 82 5.87 27.98 -1.66
CA ALA A 82 5.27 27.64 -2.94
C ALA A 82 3.76 27.93 -2.93
N ALA A 83 3.22 28.47 -4.02
CA ALA A 83 1.84 28.97 -4.09
C ALA A 83 0.77 27.88 -3.88
N PHE A 84 1.10 26.60 -4.07
CA PHE A 84 0.20 25.48 -3.80
C PHE A 84 0.15 25.09 -2.32
N ILE A 85 1.10 25.57 -1.50
CA ILE A 85 1.12 25.30 -0.07
C ILE A 85 0.03 26.13 0.57
N ARG A 86 -0.96 25.43 1.15
CA ARG A 86 -2.09 26.07 1.79
C ARG A 86 -1.72 26.51 3.20
N ASP A 87 -1.93 27.77 3.54
CA ASP A 87 -1.78 28.22 4.91
C ASP A 87 -3.05 27.90 5.71
N CYS A 88 -2.96 26.93 6.62
CA CYS A 88 -4.00 26.61 7.59
C CYS A 88 -3.61 27.00 9.03
N SER A 89 -2.53 27.78 9.19
CA SER A 89 -2.11 28.30 10.49
C SER A 89 -3.23 29.08 11.20
N PRO A 90 -3.12 29.32 12.51
CA PRO A 90 -4.09 30.13 13.25
C PRO A 90 -4.35 31.52 12.64
N SER A 91 -3.40 32.06 11.87
CA SER A 91 -3.50 33.31 11.12
C SER A 91 -3.99 33.17 9.67
N GLY A 92 -3.98 31.96 9.09
CA GLY A 92 -4.25 31.70 7.68
C GLY A 92 -5.73 31.63 7.31
N GLY A 93 -6.64 31.59 8.28
CA GLY A 93 -8.09 31.61 8.05
C GLY A 93 -8.69 30.36 7.40
N ASN A 94 -7.87 29.37 7.05
CA ASN A 94 -8.30 28.08 6.50
C ASN A 94 -8.35 26.98 7.56
N PRO A 95 -9.36 26.10 7.57
CA PRO A 95 -9.41 24.99 8.50
C PRO A 95 -8.35 23.91 8.18
N CYS A 96 -7.49 23.57 9.15
CA CYS A 96 -6.60 22.40 9.05
C CYS A 96 -7.38 21.08 9.26
N LEU A 97 -8.17 20.66 8.27
CA LEU A 97 -8.92 19.40 8.36
C LEU A 97 -7.99 18.19 8.47
N GLY A 98 -8.40 17.13 9.18
CA GLY A 98 -7.60 15.91 9.29
C GLY A 98 -7.29 15.27 7.92
N ASN A 99 -8.19 15.40 6.96
CA ASN A 99 -7.99 15.00 5.58
C ASN A 99 -8.23 16.20 4.64
N PRO A 100 -7.19 16.82 4.05
CA PRO A 100 -7.37 17.95 3.14
C PRO A 100 -8.09 17.58 1.84
N TYR A 101 -8.06 16.30 1.41
CA TYR A 101 -8.78 15.85 0.20
C TYR A 101 -10.30 15.85 0.37
N ALA A 102 -10.80 15.98 1.61
CA ALA A 102 -12.22 16.08 1.91
C ALA A 102 -12.69 17.53 2.07
N ASP A 103 -11.80 18.53 1.92
CA ASP A 103 -12.17 19.94 2.06
C ASP A 103 -12.94 20.41 0.80
N PRO A 104 -14.21 20.83 0.92
CA PRO A 104 -14.96 21.37 -0.21
C PRO A 104 -14.41 22.72 -0.72
N ASN A 105 -13.63 23.41 0.10
CA ASN A 105 -13.01 24.70 -0.22
C ASN A 105 -11.52 24.56 -0.57
N LEU A 106 -11.05 23.35 -0.90
CA LEU A 106 -9.67 23.14 -1.31
C LEU A 106 -9.38 23.93 -2.60
N PRO A 107 -8.37 24.83 -2.62
CA PRO A 107 -8.13 25.65 -3.80
C PRO A 107 -7.69 24.81 -5.00
N SER A 108 -8.07 25.26 -6.20
CA SER A 108 -7.65 24.61 -7.45
C SER A 108 -6.13 24.64 -7.57
N GLY A 109 -5.51 23.47 -7.62
CA GLY A 109 -4.05 23.32 -7.62
C GLY A 109 -3.41 23.12 -6.25
N ALA A 110 -4.17 22.94 -5.16
CA ALA A 110 -3.58 22.49 -3.89
C ALA A 110 -3.11 21.03 -3.95
N ILE A 111 -3.80 20.20 -4.74
CA ILE A 111 -3.40 18.83 -5.02
C ILE A 111 -2.30 18.87 -6.08
N GLN A 112 -1.12 18.41 -5.71
CA GLN A 112 0.03 18.31 -6.58
C GLN A 112 0.25 16.85 -6.97
N THR A 113 0.34 16.59 -8.26
CA THR A 113 0.74 15.29 -8.79
C THR A 113 2.26 15.23 -8.85
N VAL A 114 2.86 14.14 -8.37
CA VAL A 114 4.32 13.97 -8.42
C VAL A 114 4.79 13.95 -9.87
N ALA A 115 5.88 14.66 -10.16
CA ALA A 115 6.45 14.70 -11.50
C ALA A 115 6.84 13.31 -12.00
N THR A 116 6.58 13.05 -13.29
CA THR A 116 6.96 11.78 -13.93
C THR A 116 8.43 11.77 -14.28
N GLY A 117 9.15 10.74 -13.82
CA GLY A 117 10.56 10.57 -14.14
C GLY A 117 11.27 9.61 -13.20
N THR A 118 12.60 9.61 -13.29
CA THR A 118 13.50 8.73 -12.50
C THR A 118 14.52 9.53 -11.69
N GLY A 119 14.44 10.87 -11.72
CA GLY A 119 15.25 11.77 -10.92
C GLY A 119 14.82 11.82 -9.46
N GLY A 120 15.58 12.58 -8.65
CA GLY A 120 15.26 12.77 -7.23
C GLY A 120 13.94 13.51 -7.04
N GLY A 121 12.98 12.87 -6.34
CA GLY A 121 11.64 13.44 -6.12
C GLY A 121 10.65 13.20 -7.27
N GLU A 122 11.05 12.44 -8.29
CA GLU A 122 10.18 12.02 -9.39
C GLU A 122 9.70 10.58 -9.17
N PHE A 123 8.55 10.24 -9.75
CA PHE A 123 8.00 8.89 -9.71
C PHE A 123 7.44 8.53 -11.07
N THR A 124 7.72 7.34 -11.58
CA THR A 124 7.10 6.86 -12.82
C THR A 124 6.12 5.75 -12.50
N ALA A 125 4.84 6.00 -12.77
CA ALA A 125 3.78 5.01 -12.65
C ALA A 125 4.11 3.75 -13.50
N SER A 126 3.91 2.58 -12.89
CA SER A 126 4.13 1.28 -13.54
C SER A 126 2.86 0.82 -14.25
N ALA A 127 2.96 -0.09 -15.22
CA ALA A 127 1.81 -0.76 -15.82
C ALA A 127 0.93 -1.48 -14.78
N VAL A 128 1.55 -1.91 -13.66
CA VAL A 128 0.87 -2.54 -12.54
C VAL A 128 0.44 -1.52 -11.48
N ALA A 129 0.76 -0.23 -11.61
CA ALA A 129 0.46 0.88 -10.68
C ALA A 129 0.29 2.17 -11.49
N ALA A 130 -0.77 2.23 -12.30
CA ALA A 130 -0.92 3.20 -13.38
C ALA A 130 -1.24 4.63 -12.91
N SER A 131 -1.63 4.82 -11.64
CA SER A 131 -1.86 6.16 -11.10
C SER A 131 -0.57 6.77 -10.61
N GLN A 132 -0.36 8.03 -10.98
CA GLN A 132 0.66 8.86 -10.40
C GLN A 132 0.23 9.26 -8.98
N PRO A 133 1.15 9.22 -7.98
CA PRO A 133 0.82 9.61 -6.62
C PRO A 133 0.73 11.13 -6.50
N GLU A 134 0.00 11.57 -5.48
CA GLU A 134 -0.34 12.98 -5.29
C GLU A 134 -0.13 13.39 -3.84
N TYR A 135 0.04 14.69 -3.59
CA TYR A 135 0.19 15.23 -2.25
C TYR A 135 -0.45 16.61 -2.13
N VAL A 136 -0.81 16.95 -0.89
CA VAL A 136 -1.21 18.29 -0.47
C VAL A 136 -0.28 18.70 0.66
N VAL A 137 0.20 19.94 0.62
CA VAL A 137 1.03 20.53 1.68
C VAL A 137 0.25 21.65 2.34
N GLU A 138 0.16 21.59 3.66
CA GLU A 138 -0.44 22.62 4.49
C GLU A 138 0.60 23.21 5.44
N ASN A 139 0.76 24.53 5.44
CA ASN A 139 1.49 25.24 6.47
C ASN A 139 0.61 25.32 7.72
N MET A 140 1.06 24.69 8.80
CA MET A 140 0.34 24.67 10.08
C MET A 140 0.64 25.91 10.93
N GLY A 141 1.65 26.69 10.55
CA GLY A 141 2.14 27.85 11.28
C GLY A 141 3.45 27.58 12.02
N ILE A 142 3.81 28.57 12.82
CA ILE A 142 5.01 28.56 13.64
C ILE A 142 4.63 27.98 15.01
N PHE A 143 5.39 27.00 15.48
CA PHE A 143 5.24 26.41 16.80
C PHE A 143 6.59 26.24 17.49
N ALA A 144 6.56 26.13 18.81
CA ALA A 144 7.73 25.89 19.64
C ALA A 144 8.46 24.62 19.20
N ASP A 145 9.78 24.70 19.02
CA ASP A 145 10.60 23.52 18.76
C ASP A 145 11.02 22.85 20.08
N PRO A 146 10.49 21.66 20.41
CA PRO A 146 10.83 20.96 21.64
C PRO A 146 12.29 20.46 21.66
N THR A 147 12.96 20.39 20.51
CA THR A 147 14.38 20.00 20.45
C THR A 147 15.32 21.14 20.82
N ALA A 148 14.86 22.39 20.67
CA ALA A 148 15.58 23.57 21.11
C ALA A 148 15.31 23.91 22.59
N ASN A 149 14.15 23.51 23.12
CA ASN A 149 13.83 23.65 24.54
C ASN A 149 13.16 22.37 25.09
N PRO A 150 13.91 21.47 25.75
CA PRO A 150 13.37 20.21 26.28
C PRO A 150 12.30 20.42 27.37
N ASN A 151 12.21 21.62 27.97
CA ASN A 151 11.19 21.93 28.97
C ASN A 151 9.81 22.20 28.34
N ALA A 152 9.72 22.46 27.03
CA ALA A 152 8.45 22.58 26.31
C ALA A 152 7.65 21.27 26.30
N LEU A 153 8.32 20.11 26.47
CA LEU A 153 7.70 18.78 26.54
C LEU A 153 7.16 18.41 27.93
N LEU A 154 7.46 19.21 28.96
CA LEU A 154 7.17 18.88 30.36
C LEU A 154 5.87 19.50 30.88
N THR A 155 5.13 20.22 30.04
CA THR A 155 3.88 20.88 30.47
C THR A 155 2.76 20.67 29.46
N SER A 156 1.52 20.54 29.93
CA SER A 156 0.34 20.32 29.09
C SER A 156 -0.05 21.52 28.20
N ASN A 157 0.66 22.65 28.30
CA ASN A 157 0.33 23.93 27.65
C ASN A 157 1.54 24.55 26.92
N ALA A 158 2.29 23.75 26.14
CA ALA A 158 3.50 24.20 25.43
C ALA A 158 3.27 25.40 24.48
N LEU A 159 2.04 25.58 23.97
CA LEU A 159 1.65 26.74 23.14
C LEU A 159 1.64 28.07 23.90
N GLN A 160 1.59 28.06 25.23
CA GLN A 160 1.51 29.28 26.05
C GLN A 160 2.89 29.86 26.43
N TYR A 161 3.97 29.11 26.20
CA TYR A 161 5.35 29.52 26.53
C TYR A 161 6.18 29.95 25.32
N ASP A 162 5.65 29.85 24.10
CA ASP A 162 6.34 30.32 22.90
C ASP A 162 5.84 31.71 22.49
N GLU A 163 6.55 32.73 22.94
CA GLU A 163 6.41 34.12 22.51
C GLU A 163 6.92 34.28 21.05
N GLY A 164 6.17 33.72 20.11
CA GLY A 164 6.38 33.88 18.67
C GLY A 164 5.03 34.09 17.98
N VAL A 165 4.52 35.33 18.05
CA VAL A 165 3.20 35.81 17.59
C VAL A 165 2.10 35.75 18.67
N GLY A 166 2.06 36.76 19.56
CA GLY A 166 0.79 37.40 19.91
C GLY A 166 0.17 37.24 21.31
N SER A 167 0.85 36.77 22.36
CA SER A 167 0.25 36.85 23.72
C SER A 167 1.26 36.81 24.87
N GLY A 168 1.37 37.97 25.56
CA GLY A 168 2.31 38.32 26.63
C GLY A 168 2.44 37.34 27.80
N GLY A 169 3.47 36.50 27.76
CA GLY A 169 3.91 35.61 28.84
C GLY A 169 5.45 35.60 28.95
N SER A 170 5.96 35.90 30.15
CA SER A 170 7.40 35.99 30.44
C SER A 170 8.03 34.61 30.73
N GLY A 171 8.91 34.13 29.84
CA GLY A 171 9.91 33.09 30.20
C GLY A 171 10.43 32.22 29.05
N ALA A 172 11.67 32.51 28.62
CA ALA A 172 12.51 31.79 27.65
C ALA A 172 12.00 31.74 26.21
N ALA A 173 12.68 32.46 25.31
CA ALA A 173 12.50 32.33 23.87
C ALA A 173 12.76 30.88 23.43
N SER A 174 11.71 30.11 23.20
CA SER A 174 11.81 28.89 22.41
C SER A 174 12.20 29.27 20.99
N SER A 175 13.17 28.55 20.41
CA SER A 175 13.34 28.60 18.97
C SER A 175 12.03 28.09 18.36
N SER A 176 11.35 28.93 17.61
CA SER A 176 10.08 28.61 16.96
C SER A 176 10.38 28.14 15.52
N SER A 177 9.81 27.01 15.09
CA SER A 177 9.97 26.49 13.72
C SER A 177 8.63 26.49 13.00
N THR A 178 8.67 26.63 11.67
CA THR A 178 7.47 26.46 10.86
C THR A 178 7.22 24.97 10.63
N TYR A 179 6.01 24.52 10.90
CA TYR A 179 5.59 23.14 10.69
C TYR A 179 4.69 23.04 9.46
N PHE A 180 5.01 22.09 8.60
CA PHE A 180 4.19 21.74 7.44
C PHE A 180 3.60 20.36 7.64
N ARG A 181 2.33 20.18 7.29
CA ARG A 181 1.69 18.88 7.17
C ARG A 181 1.65 18.48 5.70
N ILE A 182 2.24 17.35 5.40
CA ILE A 182 2.14 16.69 4.09
C ILE A 182 1.08 15.61 4.23
N THR A 183 0.06 15.66 3.38
CA THR A 183 -0.86 14.54 3.17
C THR A 183 -0.64 14.01 1.77
N ALA A 184 -0.08 12.81 1.66
CA ALA A 184 0.19 12.15 0.38
C ALA A 184 -0.81 11.02 0.15
N ARG A 185 -1.17 10.74 -1.10
CA ARG A 185 -1.99 9.59 -1.50
C ARG A 185 -1.36 8.85 -2.68
N SER A 186 -1.62 7.54 -2.77
CA SER A 186 -1.09 6.66 -3.81
C SER A 186 -1.51 7.07 -5.23
N GLY A 187 -2.56 7.89 -5.34
CA GLY A 187 -3.00 8.59 -6.54
C GLY A 187 -4.47 9.01 -6.43
N ASP A 188 -5.07 9.47 -7.53
CA ASP A 188 -6.44 9.98 -7.53
C ASP A 188 -7.48 8.84 -7.47
N PRO A 189 -8.34 8.77 -6.43
CA PRO A 189 -9.39 7.76 -6.32
C PRO A 189 -10.31 7.66 -7.53
N ALA A 190 -10.49 8.73 -8.30
CA ALA A 190 -11.29 8.71 -9.53
C ALA A 190 -10.63 7.94 -10.69
N THR A 191 -9.30 7.74 -10.63
CA THR A 191 -8.52 7.07 -11.68
C THR A 191 -8.01 5.68 -11.30
N ILE A 192 -7.89 5.41 -9.99
CA ILE A 192 -7.32 4.15 -9.46
C ILE A 192 -8.29 2.95 -9.60
N GLY A 193 -9.59 3.19 -9.70
CA GLY A 193 -10.61 2.14 -9.81
C GLY A 193 -10.76 1.32 -8.52
N ASP A 194 -10.84 -0.01 -8.64
CA ASP A 194 -11.08 -0.93 -7.50
C ASP A 194 -9.82 -1.27 -6.68
N ARG A 195 -8.71 -0.58 -6.95
CA ARG A 195 -7.44 -0.85 -6.27
C ARG A 195 -7.34 -0.11 -4.95
N SER A 196 -6.42 -0.56 -4.11
CA SER A 196 -6.17 0.06 -2.83
C SER A 196 -5.64 1.49 -2.98
N VAL A 197 -6.27 2.40 -2.24
CA VAL A 197 -5.79 3.78 -2.06
C VAL A 197 -5.18 3.89 -0.67
N VAL A 198 -3.93 4.31 -0.62
CA VAL A 198 -3.22 4.58 0.62
C VAL A 198 -3.07 6.08 0.78
N VAL A 199 -3.28 6.57 1.99
CA VAL A 199 -3.03 7.96 2.38
C VAL A 199 -2.07 7.97 3.56
N LEU A 200 -0.98 8.72 3.45
CA LEU A 200 0.01 8.91 4.50
C LEU A 200 0.05 10.38 4.89
N GLN A 201 0.29 10.63 6.17
CA GLN A 201 0.48 11.98 6.69
C GLN A 201 1.78 12.07 7.46
N ALA A 202 2.50 13.18 7.25
CA ALA A 202 3.70 13.50 8.01
C ALA A 202 3.75 14.99 8.33
N LEU A 203 4.39 15.30 9.46
CA LEU A 203 4.75 16.65 9.84
C LEU A 203 6.23 16.86 9.54
N VAL A 204 6.55 17.94 8.84
CA VAL A 204 7.91 18.33 8.48
C VAL A 204 8.21 19.68 9.12
N LYS A 205 9.36 19.77 9.77
CA LYS A 205 9.89 21.00 10.37
C LYS A 205 10.81 21.70 9.36
N GLN A 206 10.70 23.02 9.24
CA GLN A 206 11.66 23.88 8.55
C GLN A 206 12.56 24.61 9.55
#